data_AF-T0LC03-F1
#
_entry.id   AF-T0LC03-F1
#
_cell.length_a   1.000
_cell.length_b   1.000
_cell.length_c   1.000
_cell.angle_alpha   90.00
_cell.angle_beta   90.00
_cell.angle_gamma   90.00
#
_symmetry.space_group_name_H-M   'P 1'
#
loop_
_entity.id
_entity.type
_entity.pdbx_description
1 polymer ?
#
loop_
_entity_poly.entity_id
_entity_poly.type
_entity_poly.pdbx_seq_one_letter_code
_entity_poly.pdbx_strand_id
1 'polypeptide(L)'
;MTITKINSDQKNASNNKKRVKRSHKKNEKDFELLTEIKENFEDIKSLLKCKSSDKKTIEQKIDLIWINCKSLFCQLLKQKNMFNNINLLFTKGNNDLKNEIFEETLKNIVVISIHEYSKQFVIILAKHSTKYLVGIIKHIKLNIDKIVCSRNGLYVIDEVFKLCNRKSKHEIISEILHYSNTDEIIDDHFESNVKLEFQHVEKENENIKLNGVEIEDVKSKCQLNVDENNKNKEKEQQIDYVTSKNFILIRKLSSKRCWNFEITHYILHRYINEEKISIKFLLDLFIRNKQLHLLLYTYKGLEVGLNLLDTNEIIILFNLIQKDFSNLVNDKYGVIYILKFLELNNVTINNKIIDIYTNEYKSIFIEEISILPILYFFNQEAKYYPTLFNTLRQKKQVQIDK
;
A
#
# COMPACT_ATOMS: atom_id res chain seq x y z
N MET A 1 76.48 14.07 35.83
CA MET A 1 75.83 13.64 34.57
C MET A 1 74.66 12.76 34.92
N THR A 2 73.46 13.18 34.50
CA THR A 2 72.19 12.46 34.25
C THR A 2 71.09 13.46 34.63
N ILE A 3 70.61 14.21 33.64
CA ILE A 3 69.57 15.24 33.81
C ILE A 3 68.23 14.55 33.58
N THR A 4 67.51 14.32 34.67
CA THR A 4 66.11 13.92 34.70
C THR A 4 65.28 15.21 34.64
N LYS A 5 64.57 15.45 33.53
CA LYS A 5 63.64 16.59 33.43
C LYS A 5 62.28 16.20 34.00
N ILE A 6 61.94 16.79 35.15
CA ILE A 6 60.59 16.92 35.67
C ILE A 6 60.06 18.29 35.25
N ASN A 7 58.89 18.25 34.60
CA ASN A 7 57.77 19.19 34.48
C ASN A 7 57.91 20.67 34.88
N SER A 8 57.36 21.52 34.01
CA SER A 8 56.61 22.75 34.30
C SER A 8 56.00 23.26 32.98
N ASP A 9 54.77 23.74 32.83
CA ASP A 9 53.66 23.91 33.75
C ASP A 9 52.37 24.15 32.93
N GLN A 10 51.31 23.52 33.44
CA GLN A 10 49.91 23.96 33.65
C GLN A 10 49.20 24.91 32.65
N LYS A 11 48.03 24.45 32.17
CA LYS A 11 46.69 24.89 32.67
C LYS A 11 45.55 24.32 31.83
N ASN A 12 44.73 23.44 32.40
CA ASN A 12 43.31 23.71 32.71
C ASN A 12 42.54 22.44 33.05
N ALA A 13 41.80 22.55 34.15
CA ALA A 13 40.96 21.53 34.75
C ALA A 13 39.96 20.90 33.77
N SER A 14 39.83 19.57 33.82
CA SER A 14 38.54 18.94 33.57
C SER A 14 38.18 18.03 34.74
N ASN A 15 37.29 18.58 35.57
CA ASN A 15 36.65 17.96 36.70
C ASN A 15 35.92 16.68 36.30
N ASN A 16 36.01 15.70 37.20
CA ASN A 16 35.04 14.63 37.45
C ASN A 16 33.62 15.00 36.98
N LYS A 17 33.15 14.41 35.88
CA LYS A 17 31.72 14.26 35.62
C LYS A 17 31.37 12.78 35.62
N LYS A 18 30.86 12.38 36.78
CA LYS A 18 29.89 11.30 37.03
C LYS A 18 29.40 10.64 35.74
N ARG A 19 29.81 9.39 35.52
CA ARG A 19 29.05 8.41 34.73
C ARG A 19 27.68 8.28 35.39
N VAL A 20 26.71 9.05 34.91
CA VAL A 20 25.32 8.94 35.35
C VAL A 20 24.78 7.62 34.81
N LYS A 21 24.71 6.61 35.67
CA LYS A 21 23.80 5.47 35.49
C LYS A 21 22.37 6.01 35.48
N ARG A 22 21.80 6.25 34.30
CA ARG A 22 20.37 6.49 34.11
C ARG A 22 19.92 5.64 32.93
N SER A 23 19.29 4.50 33.20
CA SER A 23 18.30 3.81 32.31
C SER A 23 17.93 2.36 32.70
N HIS A 24 18.00 1.90 33.95
CA HIS A 24 17.57 0.52 34.30
C HIS A 24 16.18 0.39 34.97
N LYS A 25 15.71 1.38 35.72
CA LYS A 25 14.43 1.26 36.46
C LYS A 25 13.15 1.33 35.61
N LYS A 26 13.20 1.93 34.41
CA LYS A 26 11.99 2.06 33.56
C LYS A 26 11.73 0.76 32.77
N ASN A 27 12.79 0.11 32.31
CA ASN A 27 12.71 -1.15 31.58
C ASN A 27 12.32 -2.35 32.46
N GLU A 28 12.66 -2.35 33.76
CA GLU A 28 12.24 -3.40 34.70
C GLU A 28 10.72 -3.41 34.93
N LYS A 29 10.11 -2.23 35.15
CA LYS A 29 8.65 -2.13 35.34
C LYS A 29 7.85 -2.52 34.10
N ASP A 30 8.31 -2.12 32.93
CA ASP A 30 7.67 -2.49 31.67
C ASP A 30 7.80 -4.00 31.40
N PHE A 31 8.92 -4.62 31.82
CA PHE A 31 9.13 -6.06 31.71
C PHE A 31 8.25 -6.86 32.68
N GLU A 32 8.12 -6.41 33.94
CA GLU A 32 7.21 -6.99 34.93
C GLU A 32 5.76 -6.91 34.44
N LEU A 33 5.32 -5.74 33.97
CA LEU A 33 3.97 -5.54 33.43
C LEU A 33 3.72 -6.43 32.20
N LEU A 34 4.69 -6.56 31.30
CA LEU A 34 4.57 -7.46 30.14
C LEU A 34 4.47 -8.94 30.54
N THR A 35 5.11 -9.34 31.64
CA THR A 35 5.05 -10.71 32.16
C THR A 35 3.67 -10.96 32.77
N GLU A 36 3.18 -10.06 33.60
CA GLU A 36 1.85 -10.10 34.20
C GLU A 36 0.75 -10.15 33.13
N ILE A 37 0.85 -9.31 32.10
CA ILE A 37 -0.10 -9.31 30.97
C ILE A 37 -0.13 -10.68 30.30
N LYS A 38 1.02 -11.32 30.06
CA LYS A 38 1.08 -12.64 29.40
C LYS A 38 0.45 -13.73 30.26
N GLU A 39 0.75 -13.75 31.56
CA GLU A 39 0.17 -14.70 32.51
C GLU A 39 -1.36 -14.56 32.54
N ASN A 40 -1.87 -13.33 32.65
CA ASN A 40 -3.31 -13.07 32.62
C ASN A 40 -3.97 -13.56 31.32
N PHE A 41 -3.28 -13.46 30.18
CA PHE A 41 -3.81 -13.98 28.91
C PHE A 41 -3.86 -15.51 28.87
N GLU A 42 -2.89 -16.21 29.45
CA GLU A 42 -2.94 -17.67 29.57
C GLU A 42 -4.07 -18.11 30.50
N ASP A 43 -4.30 -17.38 31.59
CA ASP A 43 -5.43 -17.60 32.49
C ASP A 43 -6.77 -17.47 31.76
N ILE A 44 -6.99 -16.40 30.99
CA ILE A 44 -8.24 -16.24 30.22
C ILE A 44 -8.40 -17.33 29.16
N LYS A 45 -7.31 -17.71 28.47
CA LYS A 45 -7.38 -18.81 27.49
C LYS A 45 -7.78 -20.13 28.15
N SER A 46 -7.30 -20.39 29.37
CA SER A 46 -7.68 -21.60 30.12
C SER A 46 -9.16 -21.57 30.51
N LEU A 47 -9.66 -20.42 30.99
CA LEU A 47 -11.07 -20.24 31.37
C LEU A 47 -12.02 -20.40 30.19
N LEU A 48 -11.62 -19.89 29.02
CA LEU A 48 -12.40 -20.02 27.79
C LEU A 48 -12.48 -21.46 27.26
N LYS A 49 -11.51 -22.33 27.60
CA LYS A 49 -11.57 -23.76 27.29
C LYS A 49 -12.50 -24.53 28.23
N CYS A 50 -12.72 -24.01 29.44
CA CYS A 50 -13.58 -24.64 30.43
C CYS A 50 -15.06 -24.31 30.17
N LYS A 51 -15.87 -25.31 29.82
CA LYS A 51 -17.30 -25.14 29.46
C LYS A 51 -18.17 -24.65 30.62
N SER A 52 -17.72 -24.76 31.86
CA SER A 52 -18.47 -24.37 33.07
C SER A 52 -18.15 -22.96 33.58
N SER A 53 -17.28 -22.21 32.90
CA SER A 53 -16.91 -20.86 33.33
C SER A 53 -18.06 -19.87 33.15
N ASP A 54 -18.35 -19.08 34.19
CA ASP A 54 -19.37 -18.02 34.12
C ASP A 54 -18.91 -16.90 33.18
N LYS A 55 -19.83 -16.48 32.30
CA LYS A 55 -19.62 -15.41 31.32
C LYS A 55 -19.26 -14.09 31.99
N LYS A 56 -19.89 -13.76 33.12
CA LYS A 56 -19.61 -12.52 33.87
C LYS A 56 -18.19 -12.51 34.43
N THR A 57 -17.72 -13.64 34.97
CA THR A 57 -16.35 -13.77 35.48
C THR A 57 -15.32 -13.61 34.35
N ILE A 58 -15.61 -14.15 33.16
CA ILE A 58 -14.75 -13.96 32.00
C ILE A 58 -14.72 -12.49 31.58
N GLU A 59 -15.89 -11.83 31.48
CA GLU A 59 -15.98 -10.41 31.11
C GLU A 59 -15.20 -9.52 32.09
N GLN A 60 -15.35 -9.71 33.40
CA GLN A 60 -14.60 -8.96 34.42
C GLN A 60 -13.08 -9.15 34.31
N LYS A 61 -12.63 -10.38 34.04
CA LYS A 61 -11.19 -10.64 33.84
C LYS A 61 -10.68 -9.96 32.58
N ILE A 62 -11.44 -9.98 31.48
CA ILE A 62 -11.08 -9.30 30.24
C ILE A 62 -10.92 -7.80 30.50
N ASP A 63 -11.85 -7.18 31.22
CA ASP A 63 -11.79 -5.75 31.56
C ASP A 63 -10.55 -5.41 32.38
N LEU A 64 -10.18 -6.24 33.37
CA LEU A 64 -8.95 -6.09 34.15
C LEU A 64 -7.69 -6.18 33.28
N ILE A 65 -7.63 -7.15 32.37
CA ILE A 65 -6.47 -7.27 31.45
C ILE A 65 -6.35 -6.03 30.58
N TRP A 66 -7.46 -5.49 30.09
CA TRP A 66 -7.43 -4.29 29.26
C TRP A 66 -6.79 -3.10 29.98
N ILE A 67 -7.12 -2.88 31.26
CA ILE A 67 -6.54 -1.79 32.06
C ILE A 67 -5.01 -1.87 32.03
N ASN A 68 -4.44 -3.07 32.21
CA ASN A 68 -3.00 -3.31 32.17
C ASN A 68 -2.42 -3.17 30.75
N CYS A 69 -3.18 -3.57 29.72
CA CYS A 69 -2.74 -3.50 28.33
C CYS A 69 -2.78 -2.08 27.74
N LYS A 70 -3.68 -1.21 28.21
CA LYS A 70 -4.03 0.05 27.57
C LYS A 70 -2.82 0.96 27.34
N SER A 71 -1.94 1.09 28.33
CA SER A 71 -0.73 1.93 28.24
C SER A 71 0.31 1.41 27.25
N LEU A 72 0.31 0.09 26.98
CA LEU A 72 1.23 -0.58 26.06
C LEU A 72 0.55 -1.04 24.77
N PHE A 73 -0.71 -0.65 24.54
CA PHE A 73 -1.58 -1.21 23.51
C PHE A 73 -0.93 -1.29 22.13
N CYS A 74 -0.35 -0.17 21.67
CA CYS A 74 0.34 -0.11 20.38
C CYS A 74 1.57 -0.99 20.31
N GLN A 75 2.34 -1.09 21.40
CA GLN A 75 3.53 -1.94 21.44
C GLN A 75 3.13 -3.43 21.41
N LEU A 76 2.07 -3.79 22.12
CA LEU A 76 1.52 -5.14 22.15
C LEU A 76 0.97 -5.54 20.78
N LEU A 77 0.19 -4.69 20.11
CA LEU A 77 -0.35 -4.97 18.78
C LEU A 77 0.72 -5.21 17.71
N LYS A 78 1.92 -4.63 17.89
CA LYS A 78 3.05 -4.84 16.97
C LYS A 78 3.71 -6.21 17.16
N GLN A 79 3.41 -6.96 18.21
CA GLN A 79 3.97 -8.29 18.43
C GLN A 79 3.01 -9.37 17.95
N LYS A 80 3.45 -10.27 17.07
CA LYS A 80 2.62 -11.34 16.49
C LYS A 80 1.84 -12.16 17.54
N ASN A 81 2.49 -12.51 18.65
CA ASN A 81 1.86 -13.31 19.71
C ASN A 81 0.81 -12.51 20.49
N MET A 82 1.06 -11.22 20.73
CA MET A 82 0.16 -10.35 21.48
C MET A 82 -0.99 -9.80 20.64
N PHE A 83 -0.82 -9.69 19.31
CA PHE A 83 -1.90 -9.35 18.39
C PHE A 83 -3.13 -10.26 18.59
N ASN A 84 -2.91 -11.58 18.66
CA ASN A 84 -3.99 -12.54 18.86
C ASN A 84 -4.67 -12.37 20.22
N ASN A 85 -3.90 -12.03 21.25
CA ASN A 85 -4.40 -11.79 22.60
C ASN A 85 -5.25 -10.50 22.66
N ILE A 86 -4.80 -9.41 22.04
CA ILE A 86 -5.58 -8.17 21.94
C ILE A 86 -6.86 -8.38 21.11
N ASN A 87 -6.78 -9.15 20.02
CA ASN A 87 -7.95 -9.54 19.25
C ASN A 87 -8.93 -10.40 20.07
N LEU A 88 -8.42 -11.24 20.97
CA LEU A 88 -9.27 -11.98 21.92
C LEU A 88 -10.03 -11.03 22.86
N LEU A 89 -9.37 -10.01 23.42
CA LEU A 89 -10.04 -9.00 24.26
C LEU A 89 -11.16 -8.31 23.48
N PHE A 90 -10.88 -7.88 22.25
CA PHE A 90 -11.88 -7.21 21.42
C PHE A 90 -13.07 -8.13 21.10
N THR A 91 -12.81 -9.39 20.75
CA THR A 91 -13.88 -10.32 20.34
C THR A 91 -14.75 -10.80 21.50
N LYS A 92 -14.18 -10.94 22.70
CA LYS A 92 -14.89 -11.44 23.90
C LYS A 92 -15.33 -10.34 24.86
N GLY A 93 -14.83 -9.13 24.70
CA GLY A 93 -15.20 -7.96 25.49
C GLY A 93 -16.66 -7.55 25.34
N ASN A 94 -17.14 -6.88 26.38
CA ASN A 94 -18.40 -6.14 26.34
C ASN A 94 -18.31 -4.94 25.39
N ASN A 95 -19.43 -4.26 25.16
CA ASN A 95 -19.48 -3.14 24.21
C ASN A 95 -18.66 -1.93 24.66
N ASP A 96 -18.56 -1.67 25.96
CA ASP A 96 -17.80 -0.55 26.51
C ASP A 96 -16.31 -0.76 26.27
N LEU A 97 -15.80 -1.96 26.55
CA LEU A 97 -14.43 -2.33 26.27
C LEU A 97 -14.10 -2.24 24.77
N LYS A 98 -14.99 -2.74 23.90
CA LYS A 98 -14.81 -2.63 22.45
C LYS A 98 -14.69 -1.18 21.99
N ASN A 99 -15.51 -0.29 22.56
CA ASN A 99 -15.43 1.14 22.29
C ASN A 99 -14.11 1.73 22.80
N GLU A 100 -13.64 1.36 23.99
CA GLU A 100 -12.34 1.82 24.49
C GLU A 100 -11.18 1.39 23.59
N ILE A 101 -11.15 0.11 23.18
CA ILE A 101 -10.15 -0.43 22.25
C ILE A 101 -10.20 0.32 20.91
N PHE A 102 -11.41 0.61 20.44
CA PHE A 102 -11.62 1.36 19.21
C PHE A 102 -11.06 2.79 19.32
N GLU A 103 -11.40 3.53 20.37
CA GLU A 103 -10.89 4.89 20.60
C GLU A 103 -9.35 4.89 20.72
N GLU A 104 -8.77 3.92 21.43
CA GLU A 104 -7.31 3.82 21.55
C GLU A 104 -6.64 3.46 20.20
N THR A 105 -7.34 2.70 19.35
CA THR A 105 -6.90 2.44 17.98
C THR A 105 -6.94 3.70 17.12
N LEU A 106 -8.00 4.51 17.23
CA LEU A 106 -8.12 5.76 16.47
C LEU A 106 -7.03 6.77 16.81
N LYS A 107 -6.69 6.92 18.10
CA LYS A 107 -5.57 7.77 18.55
C LYS A 107 -4.24 7.38 17.93
N ASN A 108 -4.06 6.09 17.64
CA ASN A 108 -2.80 5.52 17.17
C ASN A 108 -2.88 4.98 15.74
N ILE A 109 -3.88 5.42 14.97
CA ILE A 109 -4.24 4.79 13.69
C ILE A 109 -3.09 4.77 12.70
N VAL A 110 -2.25 5.82 12.67
CA VAL A 110 -1.09 5.91 11.78
C VAL A 110 -0.10 4.81 12.11
N VAL A 111 0.33 4.73 13.37
CA VAL A 111 1.32 3.77 13.85
C VAL A 111 0.84 2.33 13.66
N ILE A 112 -0.44 2.07 13.91
CA ILE A 112 -1.04 0.74 13.76
C ILE A 112 -1.13 0.36 12.28
N SER A 113 -1.51 1.29 11.40
CA SER A 113 -1.75 1.03 9.97
C SER A 113 -0.48 0.77 9.17
N ILE A 114 0.62 1.45 9.50
CA ILE A 114 1.88 1.33 8.74
C ILE A 114 2.72 0.12 9.16
N HIS A 115 2.36 -0.54 10.26
CA HIS A 115 3.15 -1.63 10.82
C HIS A 115 2.59 -3.02 10.45
N GLU A 116 3.50 -3.95 10.15
CA GLU A 116 3.20 -5.18 9.42
C GLU A 116 2.16 -6.09 10.09
N TYR A 117 2.24 -6.25 11.41
CA TYR A 117 1.32 -7.11 12.17
C TYR A 117 0.04 -6.39 12.60
N SER A 118 0.17 -5.14 13.04
CA SER A 118 -0.93 -4.38 13.66
C SER A 118 -1.94 -3.85 12.65
N LYS A 119 -1.55 -3.68 11.38
CA LYS A 119 -2.42 -3.20 10.30
C LYS A 119 -3.72 -3.99 10.17
N GLN A 120 -3.65 -5.31 10.42
CA GLN A 120 -4.81 -6.20 10.35
C GLN A 120 -5.86 -5.85 11.40
N PHE A 121 -5.46 -5.25 12.53
CA PHE A 121 -6.38 -4.87 13.59
C PHE A 121 -7.34 -3.77 13.14
N VAL A 122 -6.87 -2.78 12.38
CA VAL A 122 -7.72 -1.72 11.81
C VAL A 122 -8.80 -2.33 10.91
N ILE A 123 -8.43 -3.33 10.11
CA ILE A 123 -9.36 -4.02 9.20
C ILE A 123 -10.40 -4.83 9.99
N ILE A 124 -9.99 -5.48 11.09
CA ILE A 124 -10.91 -6.20 11.99
C ILE A 124 -11.95 -5.24 12.57
N LEU A 125 -11.51 -4.08 13.08
CA LEU A 125 -12.41 -3.07 13.63
C LEU A 125 -13.35 -2.49 12.57
N ALA A 126 -12.84 -2.20 11.37
CA ALA A 126 -13.64 -1.70 10.26
C ALA A 126 -14.75 -2.67 9.84
N LYS A 127 -14.49 -3.99 9.90
CA LYS A 127 -15.48 -5.04 9.59
C LYS A 127 -16.46 -5.30 10.74
N HIS A 128 -16.17 -4.85 11.97
CA HIS A 128 -16.99 -5.14 13.13
C HIS A 128 -18.34 -4.42 13.13
N SER A 129 -18.35 -3.13 12.80
CA SER A 129 -19.59 -2.35 12.73
C SER A 129 -19.45 -1.14 11.81
N THR A 130 -20.58 -0.69 11.25
CA THR A 130 -20.63 0.54 10.45
C THR A 130 -20.17 1.77 11.23
N LYS A 131 -20.45 1.82 12.55
CA LYS A 131 -19.97 2.91 13.42
C LYS A 131 -18.43 2.98 13.41
N TYR A 132 -17.76 1.83 13.54
CA TYR A 132 -16.31 1.77 13.57
C TYR A 132 -15.70 2.07 12.20
N LEU A 133 -16.30 1.55 11.13
CA LEU A 133 -15.90 1.89 9.76
C LEU A 133 -15.91 3.40 9.52
N VAL A 134 -16.99 4.09 9.89
CA VAL A 134 -17.11 5.55 9.72
C VAL A 134 -16.03 6.30 10.51
N GLY A 135 -15.78 5.90 11.77
CA GLY A 135 -14.73 6.50 12.58
C GLY A 135 -13.32 6.28 12.02
N ILE A 136 -13.04 5.09 11.48
CA ILE A 136 -11.78 4.76 10.82
C ILE A 136 -11.60 5.57 9.53
N ILE A 137 -12.62 5.65 8.67
CA ILE A 137 -12.56 6.47 7.44
C ILE A 137 -12.23 7.92 7.77
N LYS A 138 -12.88 8.49 8.79
CA LYS A 138 -12.61 9.86 9.24
C LYS A 138 -11.14 10.04 9.65
N HIS A 139 -10.59 9.12 10.44
CA HIS A 139 -9.21 9.23 10.93
C HIS A 139 -8.15 8.91 9.86
N ILE A 140 -8.46 8.01 8.93
CA ILE A 140 -7.61 7.75 7.76
C ILE A 140 -7.51 9.01 6.90
N LYS A 141 -8.65 9.66 6.59
CA LYS A 141 -8.65 10.91 5.80
C LYS A 141 -7.83 12.01 6.47
N LEU A 142 -7.97 12.18 7.78
CA LEU A 142 -7.20 13.18 8.55
C LEU A 142 -5.69 12.93 8.59
N ASN A 143 -5.24 11.70 8.31
CA ASN A 143 -3.82 11.32 8.36
C ASN A 143 -3.39 10.65 7.05
N ILE A 144 -4.01 11.03 5.92
CA ILE A 144 -3.82 10.33 4.66
C ILE A 144 -2.36 10.40 4.20
N ASP A 145 -1.72 11.55 4.44
CA ASP A 145 -0.32 11.88 4.16
C ASP A 145 0.64 10.83 4.73
N LYS A 146 0.46 10.48 6.01
CA LYS A 146 1.32 9.53 6.74
C LYS A 146 1.03 8.09 6.37
N ILE A 147 -0.23 7.77 6.08
CA ILE A 147 -0.66 6.38 5.84
C ILE A 147 -0.37 5.97 4.38
N VAL A 148 -0.67 6.83 3.40
CA VAL A 148 -0.55 6.53 1.96
C VAL A 148 0.90 6.31 1.52
N CYS A 149 1.88 6.88 2.25
CA CYS A 149 3.30 6.71 1.96
C CYS A 149 3.81 5.29 2.28
N SER A 150 3.13 4.55 3.15
CA SER A 150 3.52 3.19 3.55
C SER A 150 2.81 2.13 2.70
N ARG A 151 3.51 1.05 2.34
CA ARG A 151 2.86 -0.11 1.67
C ARG A 151 1.79 -0.74 2.56
N ASN A 152 2.08 -0.86 3.86
CA ASN A 152 1.14 -1.40 4.84
C ASN A 152 -0.04 -0.44 5.04
N GLY A 153 0.23 0.86 5.08
CA GLY A 153 -0.83 1.87 5.16
C GLY A 153 -1.75 1.84 3.94
N LEU A 154 -1.20 1.79 2.72
CA LEU A 154 -1.97 1.60 1.49
C LEU A 154 -2.83 0.33 1.52
N TYR A 155 -2.31 -0.77 2.04
CA TYR A 155 -3.09 -2.00 2.22
C TYR A 155 -4.28 -1.79 3.17
N VAL A 156 -4.09 -1.06 4.29
CA VAL A 156 -5.20 -0.72 5.20
C VAL A 156 -6.24 0.15 4.49
N ILE A 157 -5.79 1.18 3.78
CA ILE A 157 -6.70 2.06 3.04
C ILE A 157 -7.47 1.24 1.99
N ASP A 158 -6.82 0.35 1.23
CA ASP A 158 -7.48 -0.50 0.23
C ASP A 158 -8.53 -1.43 0.85
N GLU A 159 -8.21 -2.09 1.97
CA GLU A 159 -9.15 -2.97 2.67
C GLU A 159 -10.33 -2.22 3.27
N VAL A 160 -10.11 -1.01 3.81
CA VAL A 160 -11.20 -0.13 4.26
C VAL A 160 -12.01 0.38 3.07
N PHE A 161 -11.35 0.73 1.98
CA PHE A 161 -11.96 1.24 0.75
C PHE A 161 -12.94 0.23 0.15
N LYS A 162 -12.63 -1.07 0.18
CA LYS A 162 -13.54 -2.14 -0.26
C LYS A 162 -14.85 -2.20 0.54
N LEU A 163 -14.83 -1.77 1.80
CA LEU A 163 -16.02 -1.72 2.67
C LEU A 163 -16.85 -0.43 2.49
N CYS A 164 -16.28 0.58 1.84
CA CYS A 164 -16.89 1.89 1.69
C CYS A 164 -18.02 1.89 0.65
N ASN A 165 -19.04 2.70 0.91
CA ASN A 165 -20.00 3.11 -0.12
C ASN A 165 -19.35 4.05 -1.15
N ARG A 166 -20.06 4.33 -2.25
CA ARG A 166 -19.58 5.17 -3.35
C ARG A 166 -19.13 6.57 -2.89
N LYS A 167 -19.85 7.20 -1.96
CA LYS A 167 -19.53 8.54 -1.45
C LYS A 167 -18.20 8.54 -0.69
N SER A 168 -18.04 7.62 0.27
CA SER A 168 -16.81 7.49 1.04
C SER A 168 -15.62 7.10 0.17
N LYS A 169 -15.81 6.24 -0.84
CA LYS A 169 -14.78 5.94 -1.84
C LYS A 169 -14.31 7.22 -2.54
N HIS A 170 -15.24 8.04 -3.03
CA HIS A 170 -14.90 9.30 -3.70
C HIS A 170 -14.14 10.26 -2.78
N GLU A 171 -14.60 10.42 -1.53
CA GLU A 171 -13.94 11.29 -0.55
C GLU A 171 -12.50 10.85 -0.23
N ILE A 172 -12.25 9.56 -0.04
CA ILE A 172 -10.90 9.03 0.22
C ILE A 172 -9.98 9.33 -0.97
N ILE A 173 -10.46 9.11 -2.20
CA ILE A 173 -9.68 9.37 -3.42
C ILE A 173 -9.36 10.86 -3.55
N SER A 174 -10.35 11.73 -3.33
CA SER A 174 -10.15 13.18 -3.38
C SER A 174 -9.11 13.65 -2.36
N GLU A 175 -9.10 13.08 -1.15
CA GLU A 175 -8.11 13.40 -0.12
C GLU A 175 -6.68 12.98 -0.52
N ILE A 176 -6.52 11.77 -1.07
CA ILE A 176 -5.22 11.28 -1.58
C ILE A 176 -4.69 12.18 -2.70
N LEU A 177 -5.56 12.58 -3.62
CA LEU A 177 -5.19 13.46 -4.72
C LEU A 177 -4.87 14.88 -4.24
N HIS A 178 -5.62 15.40 -3.26
CA HIS A 178 -5.34 16.69 -2.63
C HIS A 178 -3.94 16.69 -1.98
N TYR A 179 -3.64 15.69 -1.16
CA TYR A 179 -2.31 15.52 -0.56
C TYR A 179 -1.20 15.49 -1.61
N SER A 180 -1.41 14.75 -2.70
CA SER A 180 -0.44 14.64 -3.81
C SER A 180 -0.14 15.99 -4.48
N ASN A 181 -1.02 16.98 -4.33
CA ASN A 181 -0.86 18.32 -4.90
C ASN A 181 -0.20 19.32 -3.93
N THR A 182 -0.21 19.07 -2.62
CA THR A 182 0.40 19.96 -1.59
C THR A 182 1.94 19.89 -1.57
N ASP A 183 2.63 20.97 -1.18
CA ASP A 183 4.12 21.08 -1.14
C ASP A 183 4.79 20.30 0.01
N GLU A 184 4.04 19.49 0.75
CA GLU A 184 4.60 18.75 1.89
C GLU A 184 5.51 17.62 1.40
N ILE A 185 6.79 17.80 1.74
CA ILE A 185 7.94 17.02 1.27
C ILE A 185 7.68 15.53 1.45
N ILE A 186 7.75 14.83 0.33
CA ILE A 186 7.83 13.38 0.23
C ILE A 186 9.19 12.96 0.78
N ASP A 187 9.28 12.84 2.11
CA ASP A 187 10.45 12.30 2.76
C ASP A 187 10.34 10.78 2.87
N ASP A 188 11.16 10.06 2.11
CA ASP A 188 11.25 8.60 2.13
C ASP A 188 11.80 8.08 3.48
N HIS A 189 12.20 8.98 4.39
CA HIS A 189 12.67 8.63 5.74
C HIS A 189 11.58 8.30 6.77
N PHE A 190 10.28 8.34 6.44
CA PHE A 190 9.24 8.03 7.43
C PHE A 190 9.32 6.57 7.94
N GLU A 191 9.70 5.60 7.08
CA GLU A 191 9.90 4.21 7.51
C GLU A 191 11.12 4.04 8.45
N SER A 192 12.13 4.93 8.36
CA SER A 192 13.27 4.97 9.28
C SER A 192 13.00 5.78 10.55
N ASN A 193 12.19 6.84 10.49
CA ASN A 193 11.93 7.73 11.63
C ASN A 193 10.92 7.15 12.62
N VAL A 194 10.04 6.24 12.20
CA VAL A 194 9.17 5.47 13.12
C VAL A 194 9.97 4.51 14.01
N LYS A 195 11.25 4.23 13.71
CA LYS A 195 12.17 3.53 14.62
C LYS A 195 12.81 4.43 15.69
N LEU A 196 12.64 5.76 15.63
CA LEU A 196 13.33 6.72 16.51
C LEU A 196 12.41 7.57 17.41
N GLU A 197 11.10 7.60 17.20
CA GLU A 197 10.16 8.40 18.04
C GLU A 197 9.66 7.68 19.32
N PHE A 198 10.49 6.83 19.94
CA PHE A 198 10.23 6.29 21.29
C PHE A 198 11.26 6.73 22.34
N GLN A 199 11.98 7.82 22.09
CA GLN A 199 12.67 8.55 23.15
C GLN A 199 12.19 10.00 23.21
N HIS A 200 11.63 10.35 24.38
CA HIS A 200 11.24 11.67 24.86
C HIS A 200 9.84 12.19 24.47
N VAL A 201 8.85 11.73 25.22
CA VAL A 201 7.85 12.67 25.79
C VAL A 201 8.28 12.90 27.25
N GLU A 202 9.03 13.98 27.49
CA GLU A 202 9.13 14.59 28.82
C GLU A 202 8.43 15.95 28.79
N LYS A 203 7.72 16.20 29.89
CA LYS A 203 6.70 17.20 30.11
C LYS A 203 7.21 18.65 30.07
N GLU A 204 6.27 19.52 29.69
CA GLU A 204 6.03 20.92 30.08
C GLU A 204 7.01 21.57 31.07
N ASN A 205 7.50 22.77 30.74
CA ASN A 205 7.09 23.99 31.45
C ASN A 205 7.68 25.30 30.89
N GLU A 206 6.76 26.27 30.79
CA GLU A 206 6.87 27.70 31.10
C GLU A 206 7.78 28.66 30.31
N ASN A 207 7.10 29.73 29.84
CA ASN A 207 7.53 31.11 29.67
C ASN A 207 8.70 31.36 28.71
N ILE A 208 8.42 32.05 27.60
CA ILE A 208 9.06 33.34 27.28
C ILE A 208 8.24 34.04 26.20
N LYS A 209 8.06 35.35 26.45
CA LYS A 209 7.35 36.33 25.63
C LYS A 209 7.92 36.44 24.22
N LEU A 210 7.01 36.66 23.27
CA LEU A 210 7.29 37.26 21.97
C LEU A 210 8.14 38.54 22.15
N ASN A 211 9.31 38.57 21.52
CA ASN A 211 9.88 39.76 20.89
C ASN A 211 10.92 39.30 19.86
N GLY A 212 10.83 39.89 18.68
CA GLY A 212 11.39 39.35 17.45
C GLY A 212 12.88 39.46 17.29
N VAL A 213 13.40 38.66 16.36
CA VAL A 213 14.55 38.92 15.50
C VAL A 213 14.29 38.13 14.20
N GLU A 214 14.35 38.84 13.07
CA GLU A 214 14.32 38.29 11.71
C GLU A 214 15.48 37.29 11.49
N ILE A 215 15.25 36.21 10.74
CA ILE A 215 16.35 35.45 10.15
C ILE A 215 16.06 35.20 8.66
N GLU A 216 17.02 35.67 7.87
CA GLU A 216 17.09 35.82 6.42
C GLU A 216 17.00 34.50 5.62
N ASP A 217 16.36 34.62 4.45
CA ASP A 217 16.42 33.69 3.33
C ASP A 217 17.87 33.50 2.84
N VAL A 218 18.43 32.31 3.02
CA VAL A 218 19.67 31.92 2.34
C VAL A 218 19.34 31.12 1.09
N LYS A 219 19.17 31.84 -0.04
CA LYS A 219 19.30 31.27 -1.39
C LYS A 219 20.78 31.00 -1.68
N SER A 220 21.17 29.73 -1.78
CA SER A 220 22.49 29.35 -2.30
C SER A 220 22.51 29.43 -3.82
N LYS A 221 23.36 30.33 -4.34
CA LYS A 221 23.74 30.49 -5.74
C LYS A 221 24.43 29.22 -6.28
N CYS A 222 24.08 28.83 -7.50
CA CYS A 222 25.04 28.27 -8.45
C CYS A 222 24.94 29.11 -9.72
N GLN A 223 25.96 29.94 -9.94
CA GLN A 223 26.21 30.62 -11.21
C GLN A 223 26.91 29.65 -12.14
N LEU A 224 26.38 29.48 -13.36
CA LEU A 224 27.19 29.15 -14.53
C LEU A 224 26.86 30.16 -15.62
N ASN A 225 27.93 30.73 -16.17
CA ASN A 225 27.96 31.86 -17.08
C ASN A 225 27.19 31.60 -18.38
N VAL A 226 26.46 32.61 -18.82
CA VAL A 226 25.89 32.72 -20.15
C VAL A 226 26.94 33.38 -21.03
N ASP A 227 27.56 32.60 -21.90
CA ASP A 227 28.16 33.13 -23.14
C ASP A 227 27.08 33.07 -24.22
N GLU A 228 26.56 34.24 -24.59
CA GLU A 228 25.79 34.41 -25.81
C GLU A 228 26.73 34.32 -27.01
N ASN A 229 26.59 33.28 -27.83
CA ASN A 229 26.63 33.44 -29.29
C ASN A 229 26.20 32.18 -30.06
N ASN A 230 25.36 32.45 -31.06
CA ASN A 230 25.18 31.72 -32.31
C ASN A 230 24.24 30.49 -32.42
N LYS A 231 23.21 30.75 -33.23
CA LYS A 231 22.61 29.94 -34.31
C LYS A 231 21.55 28.91 -33.94
N ASN A 232 20.32 29.28 -34.29
CA ASN A 232 19.28 28.48 -34.94
C ASN A 232 19.66 27.00 -35.13
N LYS A 233 19.09 26.15 -34.27
CA LYS A 233 18.64 24.81 -34.64
C LYS A 233 17.36 24.52 -33.88
N GLU A 234 16.34 24.16 -34.66
CA GLU A 234 15.10 23.52 -34.23
C GLU A 234 15.37 22.58 -33.05
N LYS A 235 14.76 22.86 -31.90
CA LYS A 235 14.74 21.92 -30.79
C LYS A 235 13.30 21.50 -30.57
N GLU A 236 13.06 20.25 -30.94
CA GLU A 236 11.97 19.42 -30.46
C GLU A 236 11.70 19.72 -28.97
N GLN A 237 10.42 19.87 -28.64
CA GLN A 237 9.95 19.92 -27.26
C GLN A 237 10.30 18.62 -26.55
N GLN A 238 11.52 18.53 -26.01
CA GLN A 238 11.80 17.69 -24.85
C GLN A 238 10.99 18.27 -23.70
N ILE A 239 9.81 17.70 -23.48
CA ILE A 239 9.05 17.90 -22.25
C ILE A 239 9.95 17.40 -21.12
N ASP A 240 10.49 18.33 -20.34
CA ASP A 240 11.22 18.03 -19.12
C ASP A 240 10.30 17.19 -18.22
N TYR A 241 10.62 15.90 -18.07
CA TYR A 241 9.91 14.92 -17.22
C TYR A 241 10.18 15.15 -15.73
N VAL A 242 10.45 16.39 -15.35
CA VAL A 242 10.89 16.82 -14.04
C VAL A 242 9.66 17.37 -13.28
N THR A 243 9.25 16.59 -12.28
CA THR A 243 8.52 17.06 -11.07
C THR A 243 7.12 17.64 -11.22
N SER A 244 6.17 16.92 -11.84
CA SER A 244 4.78 17.03 -11.35
C SER A 244 4.61 16.06 -10.17
N LYS A 245 4.15 16.56 -9.02
CA LYS A 245 4.03 15.79 -7.77
C LYS A 245 3.10 14.57 -7.91
N ASN A 246 2.12 14.68 -8.80
CA ASN A 246 1.24 13.60 -9.24
C ASN A 246 2.00 12.39 -9.79
N PHE A 247 3.17 12.60 -10.41
CA PHE A 247 4.03 11.50 -10.82
C PHE A 247 4.71 10.78 -9.66
N ILE A 248 4.92 11.43 -8.51
CA ILE A 248 5.61 10.79 -7.38
C ILE A 248 4.72 9.73 -6.73
N LEU A 249 3.44 10.04 -6.47
CA LEU A 249 2.50 9.04 -5.96
C LEU A 249 2.41 7.84 -6.90
N ILE A 250 2.21 8.08 -8.20
CA ILE A 250 2.10 7.01 -9.21
C ILE A 250 3.40 6.19 -9.30
N ARG A 251 4.57 6.81 -9.24
CA ARG A 251 5.87 6.11 -9.19
C ARG A 251 5.97 5.25 -7.92
N LYS A 252 5.53 5.75 -6.76
CA LYS A 252 5.53 5.01 -5.49
C LYS A 252 4.58 3.81 -5.52
N LEU A 253 3.38 3.98 -6.05
CA LEU A 253 2.43 2.89 -6.24
C LEU A 253 3.02 1.80 -7.15
N SER A 254 3.75 2.22 -8.19
CA SER A 254 4.43 1.33 -9.11
C SER A 254 5.58 0.55 -8.48
N SER A 255 6.50 1.24 -7.78
CA SER A 255 7.67 0.61 -7.18
C SER A 255 7.32 -0.38 -6.07
N LYS A 256 6.26 -0.12 -5.29
CA LYS A 256 5.82 -0.97 -4.18
C LYS A 256 4.92 -2.15 -4.61
N ARG A 257 4.72 -2.37 -5.93
CA ARG A 257 3.81 -3.36 -6.52
C ARG A 257 2.36 -3.21 -5.98
N CYS A 258 1.92 -1.98 -5.76
CA CYS A 258 0.59 -1.69 -5.19
C CYS A 258 -0.53 -1.70 -6.24
N TRP A 259 -0.23 -1.95 -7.52
CA TRP A 259 -1.22 -2.04 -8.60
C TRP A 259 -2.19 -3.22 -8.48
N ASN A 260 -2.08 -4.05 -7.45
CA ASN A 260 -3.09 -5.07 -7.17
C ASN A 260 -4.20 -4.54 -6.23
N PHE A 261 -4.05 -3.33 -5.69
CA PHE A 261 -5.02 -2.70 -4.80
C PHE A 261 -6.10 -1.95 -5.60
N GLU A 262 -7.37 -2.20 -5.28
CA GLU A 262 -8.52 -1.56 -5.92
C GLU A 262 -8.43 -0.03 -5.85
N ILE A 263 -7.96 0.52 -4.72
CA ILE A 263 -7.81 1.96 -4.57
C ILE A 263 -6.85 2.57 -5.61
N THR A 264 -5.79 1.85 -5.98
CA THR A 264 -4.83 2.37 -6.97
C THR A 264 -5.45 2.45 -8.36
N HIS A 265 -6.42 1.58 -8.67
CA HIS A 265 -7.14 1.61 -9.94
C HIS A 265 -8.06 2.82 -10.02
N TYR A 266 -8.74 3.17 -8.92
CA TYR A 266 -9.54 4.38 -8.83
C TYR A 266 -8.68 5.65 -8.96
N ILE A 267 -7.51 5.66 -8.32
CA ILE A 267 -6.53 6.75 -8.44
C ILE A 267 -6.08 6.91 -9.90
N LEU A 268 -5.66 5.83 -10.55
CA LEU A 268 -5.24 5.84 -11.95
C LEU A 268 -6.35 6.30 -12.90
N HIS A 269 -7.58 5.79 -12.71
CA HIS A 269 -8.73 6.20 -13.51
C HIS A 269 -8.98 7.71 -13.41
N ARG A 270 -8.90 8.29 -12.20
CA ARG A 270 -9.01 9.74 -11.99
C ARG A 270 -7.88 10.50 -12.68
N TYR A 271 -6.64 10.02 -12.57
CA TYR A 271 -5.49 10.65 -13.21
C TYR A 271 -5.59 10.69 -14.74
N ILE A 272 -6.08 9.61 -15.36
CA ILE A 272 -6.24 9.56 -16.82
C ILE A 272 -7.37 10.47 -17.28
N ASN A 273 -8.53 10.41 -16.61
CA ASN A 273 -9.74 11.04 -17.12
C ASN A 273 -9.90 12.51 -16.69
N GLU A 274 -9.34 12.91 -15.55
CA GLU A 274 -9.58 14.23 -14.97
C GLU A 274 -8.31 15.08 -14.91
N GLU A 275 -7.22 14.53 -14.37
CA GLU A 275 -5.93 15.24 -14.25
C GLU A 275 -5.08 15.16 -15.54
N LYS A 276 -5.55 14.43 -16.56
CA LYS A 276 -4.94 14.27 -17.90
C LYS A 276 -3.46 13.90 -17.86
N ILE A 277 -3.11 12.88 -17.07
CA ILE A 277 -1.74 12.34 -17.08
C ILE A 277 -1.39 11.76 -18.45
N SER A 278 -0.12 11.87 -18.85
CA SER A 278 0.38 11.25 -20.07
C SER A 278 0.19 9.72 -20.01
N ILE A 279 -0.61 9.19 -20.93
CA ILE A 279 -0.82 7.74 -21.13
C ILE A 279 0.54 7.06 -21.40
N LYS A 280 1.42 7.72 -22.15
CA LYS A 280 2.78 7.22 -22.44
C LYS A 280 3.60 7.04 -21.16
N PHE A 281 3.54 7.98 -20.22
CA PHE A 281 4.23 7.87 -18.94
C PHE A 281 3.74 6.65 -18.12
N LEU A 282 2.42 6.43 -18.06
CA LEU A 282 1.86 5.27 -17.39
C LEU A 282 2.28 3.96 -18.06
N LEU A 283 2.22 3.93 -19.39
CA LEU A 283 2.65 2.79 -20.19
C LEU A 283 4.11 2.43 -19.92
N ASP A 284 5.01 3.42 -19.91
CA ASP A 284 6.43 3.22 -19.61
C ASP A 284 6.65 2.60 -18.22
N LEU A 285 5.84 2.99 -17.23
CA LEU A 285 5.88 2.40 -15.89
C LEU A 285 5.41 0.93 -15.90
N PHE A 286 4.32 0.62 -16.61
CA PHE A 286 3.83 -0.76 -16.71
C PHE A 286 4.80 -1.68 -17.44
N ILE A 287 5.42 -1.19 -18.51
CA ILE A 287 6.46 -1.91 -19.25
C ILE A 287 7.66 -2.19 -18.34
N ARG A 288 8.17 -1.13 -17.68
CA ARG A 288 9.34 -1.24 -16.79
C ARG A 288 9.13 -2.23 -15.66
N ASN A 289 7.96 -2.18 -15.03
CA ASN A 289 7.69 -2.97 -13.83
C ASN A 289 6.98 -4.30 -14.10
N LYS A 290 6.50 -4.55 -15.34
CA LYS A 290 5.78 -5.76 -15.76
C LYS A 290 4.56 -6.06 -14.89
N GLN A 291 3.72 -5.05 -14.67
CA GLN A 291 2.60 -5.10 -13.71
C GLN A 291 1.22 -4.85 -14.31
N LEU A 292 1.10 -4.73 -15.64
CA LEU A 292 -0.18 -4.43 -16.30
C LEU A 292 -1.30 -5.41 -15.89
N HIS A 293 -0.97 -6.70 -15.79
CA HIS A 293 -1.93 -7.74 -15.39
C HIS A 293 -2.61 -7.46 -14.04
N LEU A 294 -1.94 -6.79 -13.09
CA LEU A 294 -2.49 -6.53 -11.75
C LEU A 294 -3.71 -5.60 -11.77
N LEU A 295 -3.82 -4.73 -12.79
CA LEU A 295 -4.95 -3.81 -12.94
C LEU A 295 -6.24 -4.51 -13.36
N LEU A 296 -6.12 -5.59 -14.12
CA LEU A 296 -7.21 -6.10 -14.97
C LEU A 296 -8.26 -6.92 -14.21
N TYR A 297 -8.11 -7.08 -12.89
CA TYR A 297 -9.02 -7.84 -12.03
C TYR A 297 -10.11 -7.00 -11.35
N THR A 298 -10.27 -5.73 -11.74
CA THR A 298 -11.33 -4.86 -11.21
C THR A 298 -11.97 -4.02 -12.32
N TYR A 299 -13.21 -3.56 -12.08
CA TYR A 299 -13.91 -2.70 -13.03
C TYR A 299 -13.11 -1.42 -13.38
N LYS A 300 -12.60 -0.69 -12.37
CA LYS A 300 -11.83 0.54 -12.62
C LYS A 300 -10.45 0.29 -13.22
N GLY A 301 -9.82 -0.84 -12.88
CA GLY A 301 -8.54 -1.19 -13.47
C GLY A 301 -8.68 -1.65 -14.93
N LEU A 302 -9.80 -2.29 -15.30
CA LEU A 302 -10.15 -2.56 -16.68
C LEU A 302 -10.35 -1.27 -17.48
N GLU A 303 -11.10 -0.28 -16.98
CA GLU A 303 -11.25 1.01 -17.67
C GLU A 303 -9.90 1.69 -17.92
N VAL A 304 -8.99 1.66 -16.94
CA VAL A 304 -7.60 2.13 -17.12
C VAL A 304 -6.87 1.31 -18.18
N GLY A 305 -6.98 -0.02 -18.15
CA GLY A 305 -6.38 -0.90 -19.13
C GLY A 305 -6.86 -0.62 -20.55
N LEU A 306 -8.16 -0.40 -20.73
CA LEU A 306 -8.76 -0.09 -22.04
C LEU A 306 -8.23 1.24 -22.60
N ASN A 307 -8.10 2.27 -21.77
CA ASN A 307 -7.47 3.54 -22.19
C ASN A 307 -6.01 3.36 -22.64
N LEU A 308 -5.29 2.35 -22.12
CA LEU A 308 -3.93 2.05 -22.59
C LEU A 308 -3.91 1.38 -23.98
N LEU A 309 -5.00 0.67 -24.37
CA LEU A 309 -5.09 0.02 -25.67
C LEU A 309 -5.28 0.98 -26.85
N ASP A 310 -5.66 2.24 -26.58
CA ASP A 310 -5.75 3.29 -27.60
C ASP A 310 -4.36 3.78 -28.09
N THR A 311 -3.28 3.12 -27.66
CA THR A 311 -1.91 3.40 -28.08
C THR A 311 -1.45 2.47 -29.21
N ASN A 312 -0.43 2.86 -29.97
CA ASN A 312 0.16 2.01 -31.02
C ASN A 312 0.99 0.82 -30.48
N GLU A 313 1.03 0.62 -29.15
CA GLU A 313 1.90 -0.35 -28.47
C GLU A 313 1.18 -1.67 -28.11
N ILE A 314 0.13 -2.02 -28.87
CA ILE A 314 -0.77 -3.14 -28.61
C ILE A 314 -0.02 -4.47 -28.44
N ILE A 315 1.02 -4.72 -29.26
CA ILE A 315 1.83 -5.94 -29.18
C ILE A 315 2.60 -6.01 -27.85
N ILE A 316 3.14 -4.88 -27.38
CA ILE A 316 3.87 -4.81 -26.11
C ILE A 316 2.90 -5.07 -24.95
N LEU A 317 1.72 -4.41 -24.98
CA LEU A 317 0.67 -4.61 -23.97
C LEU A 317 0.25 -6.08 -23.87
N PHE A 318 0.05 -6.76 -25.00
CA PHE A 318 -0.27 -8.18 -25.02
C PHE A 318 0.84 -9.03 -24.40
N ASN A 319 2.10 -8.77 -24.76
CA ASN A 319 3.24 -9.52 -24.19
C ASN A 319 3.36 -9.34 -22.67
N LEU A 320 2.96 -8.18 -22.11
CA LEU A 320 3.00 -7.95 -20.66
C LEU A 320 1.98 -8.79 -19.88
N ILE A 321 0.86 -9.16 -20.51
CA ILE A 321 -0.20 -9.95 -19.88
C ILE A 321 -0.11 -11.44 -20.21
N GLN A 322 0.72 -11.83 -21.18
CA GLN A 322 0.81 -13.20 -21.68
C GLN A 322 1.08 -14.24 -20.57
N LYS A 323 1.91 -13.89 -19.58
CA LYS A 323 2.23 -14.80 -18.46
C LYS A 323 1.04 -15.08 -17.53
N ASP A 324 0.11 -14.15 -17.45
CA ASP A 324 -1.07 -14.25 -16.58
C ASP A 324 -2.35 -14.50 -17.40
N PHE A 325 -2.21 -14.85 -18.69
CA PHE A 325 -3.33 -14.98 -19.62
C PHE A 325 -4.41 -15.92 -19.10
N SER A 326 -4.00 -17.10 -18.59
CA SER A 326 -4.91 -18.10 -18.04
C SER A 326 -5.71 -17.57 -16.85
N ASN A 327 -5.10 -16.74 -16.00
CA ASN A 327 -5.80 -16.13 -14.87
C ASN A 327 -6.75 -15.03 -15.34
N LEU A 328 -6.31 -14.20 -16.29
CA LEU A 328 -7.09 -13.10 -16.82
C LEU A 328 -8.35 -13.57 -17.54
N VAL A 329 -8.26 -14.63 -18.33
CA VAL A 329 -9.40 -15.13 -19.11
C VAL A 329 -10.46 -15.83 -18.26
N ASN A 330 -10.07 -16.29 -17.07
CA ASN A 330 -10.99 -16.82 -16.06
C ASN A 330 -11.56 -15.73 -15.13
N ASP A 331 -11.10 -14.48 -15.24
CA ASP A 331 -11.62 -13.35 -14.48
C ASP A 331 -12.68 -12.57 -15.26
N LYS A 332 -13.73 -12.12 -14.57
CA LYS A 332 -14.86 -11.40 -15.17
C LYS A 332 -14.51 -10.06 -15.81
N TYR A 333 -13.44 -9.41 -15.38
CA TYR A 333 -12.94 -8.17 -15.98
C TYR A 333 -11.77 -8.47 -16.93
N GLY A 334 -10.87 -9.38 -16.55
CA GLY A 334 -9.73 -9.76 -17.37
C GLY A 334 -10.14 -10.30 -18.74
N VAL A 335 -11.19 -11.11 -18.82
CA VAL A 335 -11.72 -11.66 -20.09
C VAL A 335 -12.17 -10.56 -21.06
N ILE A 336 -12.73 -9.46 -20.56
CA ILE A 336 -13.16 -8.32 -21.38
C ILE A 336 -11.94 -7.66 -22.03
N TYR A 337 -10.83 -7.58 -21.31
CA TYR A 337 -9.57 -7.05 -21.85
C TYR A 337 -9.04 -7.92 -23.00
N ILE A 338 -9.11 -9.25 -22.86
CA ILE A 338 -8.75 -10.19 -23.93
C ILE A 338 -9.67 -10.04 -25.14
N LEU A 339 -10.98 -9.92 -24.92
CA LEU A 339 -11.95 -9.67 -25.99
C LEU A 339 -11.63 -8.36 -26.74
N LYS A 340 -11.17 -7.32 -26.03
CA LYS A 340 -10.77 -6.07 -26.68
C LYS A 340 -9.56 -6.26 -27.60
N PHE A 341 -8.58 -7.09 -27.23
CA PHE A 341 -7.49 -7.45 -28.15
C PHE A 341 -7.99 -8.14 -29.43
N LEU A 342 -8.99 -9.01 -29.31
CA LEU A 342 -9.59 -9.66 -30.49
C LEU A 342 -10.34 -8.67 -31.38
N GLU A 343 -11.03 -7.70 -30.78
CA GLU A 343 -11.75 -6.66 -31.50
C GLU A 343 -10.81 -5.75 -32.31
N LEU A 344 -9.57 -5.55 -31.86
CA LEU A 344 -8.55 -4.81 -32.62
C LEU A 344 -8.12 -5.53 -33.91
N ASN A 345 -8.52 -6.80 -34.09
CA ASN A 345 -8.30 -7.63 -35.28
C ASN A 345 -6.83 -7.68 -35.76
N ASN A 346 -5.90 -7.71 -34.80
CA ASN A 346 -4.48 -7.84 -35.11
C ASN A 346 -4.12 -9.33 -35.30
N VAL A 347 -3.78 -9.70 -36.53
CA VAL A 347 -3.49 -11.11 -36.91
C VAL A 347 -2.45 -11.76 -36.00
N THR A 348 -1.38 -11.06 -35.66
CA THR A 348 -0.30 -11.58 -34.81
C THR A 348 -0.79 -11.90 -33.40
N ILE A 349 -1.61 -11.02 -32.82
CA ILE A 349 -2.17 -11.21 -31.47
C ILE A 349 -3.23 -12.30 -31.48
N ASN A 350 -4.11 -12.31 -32.47
CA ASN A 350 -5.15 -13.32 -32.63
C ASN A 350 -4.55 -14.72 -32.73
N ASN A 351 -3.49 -14.90 -33.52
CA ASN A 351 -2.76 -16.17 -33.62
C ASN A 351 -2.15 -16.58 -32.27
N LYS A 352 -1.51 -15.66 -31.56
CA LYS A 352 -0.96 -15.94 -30.21
C LYS A 352 -2.05 -16.37 -29.23
N ILE A 353 -3.21 -15.72 -29.26
CA ILE A 353 -4.34 -16.08 -28.39
C ILE A 353 -4.80 -17.51 -28.72
N ILE A 354 -5.00 -17.83 -30.01
CA ILE A 354 -5.37 -19.18 -30.45
C ILE A 354 -4.34 -20.22 -30.01
N ASP A 355 -3.05 -19.92 -30.15
CA ASP A 355 -1.96 -20.80 -29.73
C ASP A 355 -2.01 -21.07 -28.22
N ILE A 356 -2.25 -20.03 -27.40
CA ILE A 356 -2.42 -20.18 -25.96
C ILE A 356 -3.63 -21.06 -25.64
N TYR A 357 -4.79 -20.81 -26.26
CA TYR A 357 -5.97 -21.66 -26.08
C TYR A 357 -5.76 -23.12 -26.49
N THR A 358 -4.98 -23.36 -27.53
CA THR A 358 -4.73 -24.72 -28.03
C THR A 358 -3.73 -25.47 -27.14
N ASN A 359 -2.69 -24.77 -26.68
CA ASN A 359 -1.60 -25.37 -25.91
C ASN A 359 -1.92 -25.47 -24.41
N GLU A 360 -2.68 -24.52 -23.87
CA GLU A 360 -2.96 -24.37 -22.43
C GLU A 360 -4.44 -24.59 -22.08
N TYR A 361 -5.21 -25.29 -22.93
CA TYR A 361 -6.66 -25.46 -22.76
C TYR A 361 -7.08 -25.93 -21.35
N LYS A 362 -6.28 -26.81 -20.72
CA LYS A 362 -6.58 -27.33 -19.37
C LYS A 362 -6.56 -26.26 -18.28
N SER A 363 -5.67 -25.28 -18.37
CA SER A 363 -5.58 -24.20 -17.39
C SER A 363 -6.55 -23.05 -17.71
N ILE A 364 -7.03 -22.97 -18.95
CA ILE A 364 -7.93 -21.91 -19.39
C ILE A 364 -9.38 -22.22 -19.06
N PHE A 365 -9.87 -23.45 -19.27
CA PHE A 365 -11.27 -23.79 -19.03
C PHE A 365 -11.54 -24.15 -17.56
N ILE A 366 -11.30 -23.20 -16.66
CA ILE A 366 -11.62 -23.34 -15.23
C ILE A 366 -13.02 -22.77 -14.97
N GLU A 367 -13.30 -21.58 -15.48
CA GLU A 367 -14.55 -20.85 -15.32
C GLU A 367 -15.32 -20.79 -16.65
N GLU A 368 -16.65 -20.79 -16.61
CA GLU A 368 -17.49 -20.71 -17.81
C GLU A 368 -17.18 -19.48 -18.67
N ILE A 369 -16.79 -18.37 -18.03
CA ILE A 369 -16.51 -17.10 -18.71
C ILE A 369 -15.29 -17.17 -19.65
N SER A 370 -14.38 -18.13 -19.41
CA SER A 370 -13.21 -18.35 -20.25
C SER A 370 -13.55 -18.78 -21.68
N ILE A 371 -14.78 -19.23 -21.93
CA ILE A 371 -15.23 -19.59 -23.29
C ILE A 371 -15.49 -18.37 -24.17
N LEU A 372 -15.68 -17.18 -23.58
CA LEU A 372 -16.12 -15.99 -24.32
C LEU A 372 -15.20 -15.61 -25.49
N PRO A 373 -13.86 -15.61 -25.36
CA PRO A 373 -12.98 -15.29 -26.49
C PRO A 373 -13.08 -16.31 -27.63
N ILE A 374 -13.32 -17.58 -27.34
CA ILE A 374 -13.55 -18.61 -28.37
C ILE A 374 -14.89 -18.37 -29.08
N LEU A 375 -15.97 -18.13 -28.33
CA LEU A 375 -17.26 -17.79 -28.93
C LEU A 375 -17.15 -16.53 -29.79
N TYR A 376 -16.37 -15.54 -29.35
CA TYR A 376 -16.09 -14.33 -30.12
C TYR A 376 -15.38 -14.66 -31.45
N PHE A 377 -14.34 -15.50 -31.42
CA PHE A 377 -13.68 -15.98 -32.63
C PHE A 377 -14.67 -16.64 -33.61
N PHE A 378 -15.43 -17.63 -33.16
CA PHE A 378 -16.38 -18.35 -34.02
C PHE A 378 -17.49 -17.43 -34.57
N ASN A 379 -17.93 -16.42 -33.81
CA ASN A 379 -18.95 -15.49 -34.25
C ASN A 379 -18.41 -14.41 -35.20
N GLN A 380 -17.14 -13.99 -35.06
CA GLN A 380 -16.49 -13.17 -36.09
C GLN A 380 -16.29 -13.96 -37.39
N GLU A 381 -15.92 -15.23 -37.28
CA GLU A 381 -15.78 -16.16 -38.42
C GLU A 381 -17.12 -16.40 -39.15
N ALA A 382 -18.25 -16.43 -38.44
CA ALA A 382 -19.57 -16.53 -39.06
C ALA A 382 -19.92 -15.33 -39.97
N LYS A 383 -19.28 -14.16 -39.76
CA LYS A 383 -19.42 -12.97 -40.61
C LYS A 383 -18.39 -12.90 -41.75
N TYR A 384 -17.24 -13.59 -41.63
CA TYR A 384 -16.13 -13.54 -42.59
C TYR A 384 -15.58 -14.97 -42.83
N TYR A 385 -15.91 -15.55 -44.00
CA TYR A 385 -15.56 -16.86 -44.63
C TYR A 385 -14.21 -17.61 -44.27
N PRO A 386 -14.03 -18.87 -44.73
CA PRO A 386 -13.63 -20.04 -43.92
C PRO A 386 -12.20 -20.01 -43.33
N THR A 387 -12.02 -20.75 -42.23
CA THR A 387 -11.15 -20.39 -41.10
C THR A 387 -9.65 -20.79 -41.17
N LEU A 388 -8.83 -20.08 -40.37
CA LEU A 388 -7.45 -20.46 -40.00
C LEU A 388 -7.44 -21.75 -39.14
N PHE A 389 -8.50 -21.96 -38.35
CA PHE A 389 -8.74 -23.19 -37.60
C PHE A 389 -9.04 -24.39 -38.52
N ASN A 390 -9.76 -24.20 -39.64
CA ASN A 390 -9.99 -25.23 -40.65
C ASN A 390 -8.70 -25.58 -41.40
N THR A 391 -7.84 -24.59 -41.68
CA THR A 391 -6.51 -24.85 -42.26
C THR A 391 -5.56 -25.55 -41.28
N LEU A 392 -5.65 -25.29 -39.97
CA LEU A 392 -4.92 -26.04 -38.95
C LEU A 392 -5.50 -27.44 -38.70
N ARG A 393 -6.83 -27.63 -38.79
CA ARG A 393 -7.50 -28.94 -38.76
C ARG A 393 -7.09 -29.83 -39.94
N GLN A 394 -6.97 -29.24 -41.13
CA GLN A 394 -6.52 -29.95 -42.33
C GLN A 394 -5.07 -30.47 -42.20
N LYS A 395 -4.21 -29.80 -41.42
CA LYS A 395 -2.85 -30.29 -41.14
C LYS A 395 -2.79 -31.47 -40.16
N LYS A 396 -3.89 -31.82 -39.49
CA LYS A 396 -3.97 -32.91 -38.49
C LYS A 396 -5.10 -33.91 -38.80
N GLN A 397 -5.35 -34.19 -40.07
CA GLN A 397 -5.99 -35.46 -40.42
C GLN A 397 -4.99 -36.59 -40.17
N VAL A 398 -5.03 -37.14 -38.95
CA VAL A 398 -4.51 -38.47 -38.69
C VAL A 398 -5.27 -39.41 -39.62
N GLN A 399 -4.57 -40.07 -40.54
CA GLN A 399 -5.12 -41.21 -41.26
C GLN A 399 -5.54 -42.23 -40.20
N ILE A 400 -6.85 -42.33 -39.99
CA ILE A 400 -7.43 -43.50 -39.35
C ILE A 400 -7.66 -44.47 -40.51
N ASP A 401 -6.75 -45.44 -40.64
CA ASP A 401 -6.90 -46.56 -41.55
C ASP A 401 -8.23 -47.27 -41.26
N LYS A 402 -8.94 -47.60 -42.34
CA LYS A 402 -10.25 -48.26 -42.34
C LYS A 402 -10.17 -49.71 -41.88
#